data_AF-A0A412CCW9-F1
#
_entry.id   AF-A0A412CCW9-F1
#
_cell.length_a   1.000
_cell.length_b   1.000
_cell.length_c   1.000
_cell.angle_alpha   90.00
_cell.angle_beta   90.00
_cell.angle_gamma   90.00
#
_symmetry.space_group_name_H-M   'P 1'
#
loop_
_entity.id
_entity.type
_entity.pdbx_description
1 polymer ?
#
loop_
_entity_poly.entity_id
_entity_poly.type
_entity_poly.pdbx_seq_one_letter_code
_entity_poly.pdbx_strand_id
1 'polypeptide(L)'
;MDLLKNLDVVDTEIQEAINKELSRQRDKLEMIASENIVSKAVMQAQGSVLTNKYAEGYPGKRYYGGCEYVDVVEQLAIDRAKKLFGAEYANVQPHSGAQANTAVYFALL
;
A
#
# COMPACT_ATOMS: atom_id res chain seq x y z
N MET A 1 2.76 -26.57 5.15
CA MET A 1 1.93 -25.49 4.59
C MET A 1 2.46 -25.22 3.20
N ASP A 2 1.63 -25.42 2.18
CA ASP A 2 1.98 -25.10 0.81
C ASP A 2 1.72 -23.60 0.60
N LEU A 3 2.79 -22.80 0.64
CA LEU A 3 2.77 -21.34 0.56
C LEU A 3 2.33 -20.81 -0.81
N LEU A 4 2.13 -21.69 -1.80
CA LEU A 4 1.76 -21.32 -3.18
C LEU A 4 0.28 -21.57 -3.50
N LYS A 5 -0.51 -22.06 -2.54
CA LYS A 5 -1.95 -22.24 -2.76
C LYS A 5 -2.66 -20.89 -2.81
N ASN A 6 -3.52 -20.75 -3.81
CA ASN A 6 -4.39 -19.58 -3.96
C ASN A 6 -5.48 -19.56 -2.89
N LEU A 7 -6.04 -18.37 -2.65
CA LEU A 7 -7.07 -18.13 -1.63
C LEU A 7 -8.31 -19.01 -1.84
N ASP A 8 -8.73 -19.22 -3.09
CA ASP A 8 -9.87 -20.07 -3.46
C ASP A 8 -9.69 -21.56 -3.09
N VAL A 9 -8.46 -22.00 -2.87
CA VAL A 9 -8.15 -23.36 -2.38
C VAL A 9 -8.00 -23.40 -0.86
N VAL A 10 -7.45 -22.33 -0.27
CA VAL A 10 -7.14 -22.27 1.17
C VAL A 10 -8.35 -21.87 2.01
N ASP A 11 -9.15 -20.93 1.53
CA ASP A 11 -10.29 -20.35 2.24
C ASP A 11 -11.39 -19.93 1.25
N THR A 12 -12.27 -20.88 0.94
CA THR A 12 -13.37 -20.66 -0.02
C THR A 12 -14.40 -19.65 0.50
N GLU A 13 -14.58 -19.55 1.82
CA GLU A 13 -15.55 -18.62 2.42
C GLU A 13 -15.12 -17.17 2.22
N ILE A 14 -13.84 -16.87 2.46
CA ILE A 14 -13.29 -15.53 2.20
C ILE A 14 -13.30 -15.23 0.70
N GLN A 15 -12.94 -16.19 -0.15
CA GLN A 15 -13.00 -16.00 -1.60
C GLN A 15 -14.43 -15.68 -2.09
N GLU A 16 -15.43 -16.36 -1.55
CA GLU A 16 -16.84 -16.10 -1.87
C GLU A 16 -17.28 -14.70 -1.40
N ALA A 17 -16.88 -14.28 -0.21
CA ALA A 17 -17.15 -12.95 0.31
C ALA A 17 -16.54 -11.84 -0.57
N ILE A 18 -15.29 -12.01 -1.02
CA ILE A 18 -14.63 -11.09 -1.95
C ILE A 18 -15.39 -10.99 -3.28
N ASN A 19 -15.85 -12.12 -3.82
CA ASN A 19 -16.62 -12.14 -5.07
C ASN A 19 -17.97 -11.42 -4.92
N LYS A 20 -18.65 -11.60 -3.78
CA LYS A 20 -19.90 -10.88 -3.47
C LYS A 20 -19.68 -9.37 -3.35
N GLU A 21 -18.59 -8.93 -2.73
CA GLU A 21 -18.24 -7.51 -2.65
C GLU A 21 -17.89 -6.92 -4.02
N LEU A 22 -17.17 -7.65 -4.87
CA LEU A 22 -16.91 -7.23 -6.25
C LEU A 22 -18.21 -7.04 -7.04
N SER A 23 -19.17 -7.96 -6.91
CA SER A 23 -20.49 -7.79 -7.54
C SER A 23 -21.22 -6.57 -6.97
N ARG A 24 -21.19 -6.36 -5.64
CA ARG A 24 -21.78 -5.17 -5.01
C ARG A 24 -21.21 -3.87 -5.60
N GLN A 25 -19.88 -3.78 -5.75
CA GLN A 25 -19.22 -2.59 -6.31
C GLN A 25 -19.55 -2.35 -7.79
N ARG A 26 -19.82 -3.42 -8.56
CA ARG A 26 -20.21 -3.33 -9.97
C ARG A 26 -21.66 -2.93 -10.18
N ASP A 27 -22.54 -3.40 -9.30
CA ASP A 27 -23.99 -3.31 -9.48
C ASP A 27 -24.61 -2.12 -8.72
N LYS A 28 -23.82 -1.36 -7.95
CA LYS A 28 -24.28 -0.19 -7.19
C LYS A 28 -23.62 1.10 -7.68
N LEU A 29 -24.39 2.18 -7.61
CA LEU A 29 -23.87 3.54 -7.76
C LEU A 29 -23.25 3.96 -6.42
N GLU A 30 -21.93 4.08 -6.39
CA GLU A 30 -21.21 4.57 -5.22
C GLU A 30 -21.16 6.10 -5.23
N MET A 31 -21.70 6.71 -4.18
CA MET A 31 -21.89 8.17 -4.08
C MET A 31 -21.17 8.76 -2.85
N ILE A 32 -20.41 7.94 -2.12
CA ILE A 32 -19.60 8.40 -1.00
C ILE A 32 -18.37 9.14 -1.56
N ALA A 33 -18.26 10.43 -1.26
CA ALA A 33 -17.22 11.31 -1.82
C ALA A 33 -15.77 10.89 -1.51
N SER A 34 -15.56 10.13 -0.44
CA SER A 34 -14.25 9.61 -0.04
C SER A 34 -13.93 8.23 -0.59
N GLU A 35 -14.88 7.54 -1.22
CA GLU A 35 -14.64 6.24 -1.82
C GLU A 35 -14.18 6.37 -3.29
N ASN A 36 -13.41 5.37 -3.74
CA ASN A 36 -12.93 5.30 -5.11
C ASN A 36 -12.55 3.86 -5.47
N ILE A 37 -12.45 3.56 -6.77
CA ILE A 37 -12.03 2.26 -7.29
C ILE A 37 -10.58 2.34 -7.75
N VAL A 38 -9.69 1.60 -7.08
CA VAL A 38 -8.27 1.55 -7.46
C VAL A 38 -8.05 0.72 -8.72
N SER A 39 -6.97 1.03 -9.45
CA SER A 39 -6.62 0.26 -10.64
C SER A 39 -6.12 -1.15 -10.30
N LYS A 40 -6.26 -2.07 -11.25
CA LYS A 40 -5.72 -3.45 -11.12
C LYS A 40 -4.21 -3.46 -10.85
N ALA A 41 -3.46 -2.53 -11.43
CA ALA A 41 -2.02 -2.41 -11.21
C ALA A 41 -1.67 -2.08 -9.75
N VAL A 42 -2.46 -1.24 -9.09
CA VAL A 42 -2.29 -0.92 -7.65
C VAL A 42 -2.55 -2.17 -6.80
N MET A 43 -3.63 -2.89 -7.08
CA MET A 43 -3.95 -4.14 -6.37
C MET A 43 -2.85 -5.20 -6.52
N GLN A 44 -2.28 -5.33 -7.73
CA GLN A 44 -1.18 -6.25 -7.99
C GLN A 44 0.07 -5.93 -7.17
N ALA A 45 0.43 -4.64 -7.04
CA ALA A 45 1.56 -4.22 -6.23
C ALA A 45 1.33 -4.48 -4.73
N GLN A 46 0.12 -4.18 -4.23
CA GLN A 46 -0.25 -4.36 -2.82
C GLN A 46 -0.21 -5.83 -2.37
N GLY A 47 -0.63 -6.75 -3.24
CA GLY A 47 -0.59 -8.20 -2.98
C GLY A 47 0.74 -8.88 -3.33
N SER A 48 1.83 -8.13 -3.48
CA SER A 48 3.11 -8.67 -3.93
C SER A 48 4.01 -9.14 -2.77
N VAL A 49 5.13 -9.78 -3.12
CA VAL A 49 6.15 -10.26 -2.18
C VAL A 49 6.80 -9.16 -1.33
N LEU A 50 6.59 -7.88 -1.67
CA LEU A 50 7.10 -6.75 -0.87
C LEU A 50 6.58 -6.78 0.57
N THR A 51 5.39 -7.35 0.80
CA THR A 51 4.83 -7.52 2.16
C THR A 51 5.72 -8.37 3.08
N ASN A 52 6.62 -9.18 2.53
CA ASN A 52 7.49 -10.07 3.31
C ASN A 52 8.74 -9.34 3.83
N LYS A 53 9.01 -8.12 3.35
CA LYS A 53 10.26 -7.42 3.67
C LYS A 53 10.06 -6.39 4.78
N TYR A 54 10.79 -6.61 5.88
CA TYR A 54 10.95 -5.62 6.94
C TYR A 54 12.10 -4.66 6.60
N ALA A 55 11.80 -3.37 6.42
CA ALA A 55 12.73 -2.36 5.89
C ALA A 55 12.75 -1.07 6.73
N GLU A 56 12.98 -1.21 8.04
CA GLU A 56 13.05 -0.07 8.96
C GLU A 56 14.17 0.91 8.58
N GLY A 57 13.89 2.20 8.72
CA GLY A 57 14.75 3.31 8.29
C GLY A 57 14.29 3.94 6.98
N TYR A 58 15.20 4.61 6.29
CA TYR A 58 14.94 5.26 5.00
C TYR A 58 15.85 4.68 3.90
N PRO A 59 15.55 4.89 2.60
CA PRO A 59 16.41 4.43 1.51
C PRO A 59 17.88 4.82 1.72
N GLY A 60 18.79 3.85 1.56
CA GLY A 60 20.23 4.02 1.81
C GLY A 60 20.65 4.15 3.28
N LYS A 61 19.70 4.19 4.23
CA LYS A 61 19.92 4.28 5.68
C LYS A 61 18.98 3.34 6.43
N ARG A 62 19.07 2.05 6.11
CA ARG A 62 18.27 0.98 6.73
C ARG A 62 18.96 0.41 7.95
N TYR A 63 18.16 -0.03 8.93
CA TYR A 63 18.67 -0.79 10.08
C TYR A 63 19.01 -2.24 9.73
N TYR A 64 18.40 -2.78 8.67
CA TYR A 64 18.52 -4.16 8.24
C TYR A 64 19.01 -4.28 6.80
N GLY A 65 19.76 -5.35 6.50
CA GLY A 65 20.24 -5.66 5.15
C GLY A 65 19.17 -6.25 4.23
N GLY A 66 19.48 -6.38 2.94
CA GLY A 66 18.60 -6.98 1.93
C GLY A 66 17.41 -6.10 1.54
N CYS A 67 17.58 -4.78 1.54
CA CYS A 67 16.55 -3.78 1.22
C CYS A 67 16.74 -3.17 -0.19
N GLU A 68 17.61 -3.74 -1.02
CA GLU A 68 18.07 -3.17 -2.29
C GLU A 68 16.90 -2.80 -3.20
N TYR A 69 15.89 -3.66 -3.28
CA TYR A 69 14.73 -3.46 -4.14
C TYR A 69 13.59 -2.68 -3.47
N VAL A 70 13.45 -2.74 -2.14
CA VAL A 70 12.49 -1.90 -1.42
C VAL A 70 12.91 -0.44 -1.47
N ASP A 71 14.21 -0.16 -1.39
CA ASP A 71 14.77 1.19 -1.56
C ASP A 71 14.43 1.77 -2.93
N VAL A 72 14.50 0.96 -3.99
CA VAL A 72 14.08 1.39 -5.34
C VAL A 72 12.60 1.77 -5.36
N VAL A 73 11.73 0.94 -4.77
CA VAL A 73 10.28 1.19 -4.74
C VAL A 73 9.96 2.46 -3.95
N GLU A 74 10.55 2.62 -2.76
CA GLU A 74 10.32 3.78 -1.91
C GLU A 74 10.87 5.06 -2.52
N GLN A 75 12.07 5.04 -3.11
CA GLN A 75 12.63 6.20 -3.78
C GLN A 75 11.79 6.63 -4.99
N LEU A 76 11.31 5.66 -5.79
CA LEU A 76 10.38 5.95 -6.89
C LEU A 76 9.08 6.59 -6.41
N ALA A 77 8.54 6.14 -5.27
CA ALA A 77 7.34 6.73 -4.69
C ALA A 77 7.59 8.16 -4.22
N ILE A 78 8.71 8.42 -3.53
CA ILE A 78 9.12 9.76 -3.09
C ILE A 78 9.27 10.70 -4.29
N ASP A 79 10.02 10.29 -5.30
CA ASP A 79 10.30 11.13 -6.48
C ASP A 79 9.02 11.46 -7.26
N ARG A 80 8.12 10.48 -7.39
CA ARG A 80 6.82 10.68 -8.05
C ARG A 80 5.90 11.59 -7.25
N ALA A 81 5.86 11.46 -5.92
CA ALA A 81 5.08 12.35 -5.06
C ALA A 81 5.60 13.79 -5.16
N LYS A 82 6.92 13.98 -5.06
CA LYS A 82 7.57 15.29 -5.24
C LYS A 82 7.24 15.90 -6.61
N LYS A 83 7.35 15.11 -7.68
CA LYS A 83 7.02 15.57 -9.04
C LYS A 83 5.54 15.93 -9.20
N LEU A 84 4.64 15.12 -8.64
CA LEU A 84 3.19 15.30 -8.76
C LEU A 84 2.71 16.58 -8.06
N PHE A 85 3.26 16.86 -6.88
CA PHE A 85 2.81 17.97 -6.03
C PHE A 85 3.74 19.20 -6.05
N GLY A 86 4.87 19.14 -6.76
CA GLY A 86 5.87 20.21 -6.76
C GLY A 86 6.56 20.38 -5.41
N ALA A 87 6.69 19.31 -4.63
CA ALA A 87 7.25 19.36 -3.27
C ALA A 87 8.78 19.16 -3.26
N GLU A 88 9.47 19.81 -2.33
CA GLU A 88 10.92 19.63 -2.12
C GLU A 88 11.24 18.30 -1.40
N TYR A 89 10.36 17.88 -0.49
CA TYR A 89 10.48 16.64 0.28
C TYR A 89 9.14 15.92 0.33
N ALA A 90 9.18 14.59 0.46
CA ALA A 90 8.00 13.75 0.69
C ALA A 90 8.36 12.57 1.58
N ASN A 91 7.48 12.24 2.54
CA ASN A 91 7.54 11.00 3.30
C ASN A 91 6.33 10.13 2.89
N VAL A 92 6.60 8.91 2.44
CA VAL A 92 5.61 7.96 1.91
C VAL A 92 5.37 6.75 2.83
N GLN A 93 5.89 6.79 4.08
CA GLN A 93 5.79 5.70 5.05
C GLN A 93 4.53 5.69 5.94
N PRO A 94 3.82 6.81 6.23
CA PRO A 94 2.61 6.76 7.05
C PRO A 94 1.54 5.82 6.45
N HIS A 95 0.98 4.90 7.26
CA HIS A 95 0.03 3.90 6.73
C HIS A 95 -1.36 4.46 6.42
N SER A 96 -1.69 5.66 6.93
CA SER A 96 -2.97 6.32 6.71
C SER A 96 -2.88 7.82 7.00
N GLY A 97 -3.90 8.58 6.60
CA GLY A 97 -3.97 10.02 6.84
C GLY A 97 -3.94 10.40 8.33
N ALA A 98 -4.61 9.63 9.20
CA ALA A 98 -4.60 9.90 10.65
C ALA A 98 -3.19 9.81 11.24
N GLN A 99 -2.42 8.78 10.87
CA GLN A 99 -1.05 8.61 11.34
C GLN A 99 -0.10 9.67 10.76
N ALA A 100 -0.31 10.10 9.52
CA ALA A 100 0.45 11.19 8.92
C ALA A 100 0.28 12.49 9.72
N ASN A 101 -0.96 12.84 10.10
CA ASN A 101 -1.22 14.01 10.94
C ASN A 101 -0.55 13.90 12.31
N THR A 102 -0.69 12.74 12.97
CA THR A 102 -0.05 12.48 14.27
C THR A 102 1.48 12.62 14.19
N ALA A 103 2.10 12.13 13.13
CA ALA A 103 3.55 12.27 12.93
C ALA A 103 3.98 13.74 12.79
N VAL A 104 3.19 14.56 12.09
CA VAL A 104 3.46 16.00 11.97
C VAL A 104 3.32 16.70 13.32
N TYR A 105 2.28 16.37 14.10
CA TYR A 105 2.10 16.95 15.44
C TYR A 105 3.28 16.62 16.34
N PHE A 106 3.69 15.35 16.45
CA PHE A 106 4.85 14.97 17.27
C PHE A 106 6.18 15.58 16.80
N ALA A 107 6.31 15.93 15.52
CA ALA A 107 7.54 16.50 14.99
C ALA A 107 7.67 18.01 15.25
N LEU A 108 6.55 18.73 15.41
CA LEU A 108 6.53 20.20 15.37
C LEU A 108 5.83 20.87 16.56
N LEU A 109 5.08 20.13 17.38
CA LEU A 109 4.29 20.62 18.51
C LEU A 109 4.63 19.87 19.80
#